data_AF-A0A938DVG8-F1
#
_entry.id   AF-A0A938DVG8-F1
#
_cell.length_a   1.000
_cell.length_b   1.000
_cell.length_c   1.000
_cell.angle_alpha   90.00
_cell.angle_beta   90.00
_cell.angle_gamma   90.00
#
_symmetry.space_group_name_H-M   'P 1'
#
loop_
_entity.id
_entity.type
_entity.pdbx_description
1 polymer ?
#
loop_
_entity_poly.entity_id
_entity_poly.type
_entity_poly.pdbx_seq_one_letter_code
_entity_poly.pdbx_strand_id
1 'polypeptide(L)'
;MFVSTTIDVDDDSPVHPGEHHDHGPSDRTYWKVFWILVAITALEVSTYFWDVWFGESSWSLAVPLLLLLMVVKFVLIASVFMHLRFDSKLLTRIFYFGLATACIVYLVALSVMNIFTDNGNPWFNDPPPAVTPSAVVTGETGPGGMGD
;
A
#
# COMPACT_ATOMS: atom_id res chain seq x y z
N MET A 1 -51.18 4.38 76.41
CA MET A 1 -51.28 3.85 75.04
C MET A 1 -50.18 4.51 74.22
N PHE A 2 -48.96 3.98 74.34
CA PHE A 2 -47.77 4.45 73.65
C PHE A 2 -47.67 3.61 72.38
N VAL A 3 -47.95 4.22 71.24
CA VAL A 3 -47.92 3.56 69.93
C VAL A 3 -46.47 3.19 69.63
N SER A 4 -46.21 1.89 69.45
CA SER A 4 -45.02 1.41 68.76
C SER A 4 -45.00 2.01 67.36
N THR A 5 -44.16 3.01 67.15
CA THR A 5 -43.67 3.32 65.81
C THR A 5 -42.27 2.76 65.74
N THR A 6 -42.18 1.43 65.60
CA THR A 6 -41.07 0.83 64.87
C THR A 6 -41.17 1.42 63.47
N ILE A 7 -40.45 2.51 63.24
CA ILE A 7 -40.11 2.91 61.89
C ILE A 7 -39.18 1.81 61.42
N ASP A 8 -39.76 0.81 60.77
CA ASP A 8 -39.04 -0.04 59.85
C ASP A 8 -38.44 0.94 58.84
N VAL A 9 -37.18 1.28 59.07
CA VAL A 9 -36.35 1.93 58.06
C VAL A 9 -36.19 0.85 57.00
N ASP A 10 -37.11 0.83 56.04
CA ASP A 10 -36.91 0.20 54.75
C ASP A 10 -35.63 0.82 54.18
N ASP A 11 -34.51 0.16 54.45
CA ASP A 11 -33.22 0.35 53.80
C ASP A 11 -33.35 -0.14 52.35
N ASP A 12 -34.25 0.47 51.59
CA ASP A 12 -34.37 0.31 50.14
C ASP A 12 -33.40 1.29 49.46
N SER A 13 -32.16 1.31 49.96
CA SER A 13 -31.02 1.72 49.18
C SER A 13 -30.84 0.61 48.14
N PRO A 14 -31.04 0.85 46.83
CA PRO A 14 -30.51 -0.08 45.86
C PRO A 14 -28.99 -0.08 46.05
N VAL A 15 -28.48 -1.08 46.77
CA VAL A 15 -27.10 -1.51 46.67
C VAL A 15 -26.94 -1.86 45.21
N HIS A 16 -26.44 -0.89 44.44
CA HIS A 16 -26.06 -1.09 43.06
C HIS A 16 -24.80 -1.97 43.12
N PRO A 17 -24.90 -3.29 42.87
CA PRO A 17 -23.77 -4.18 42.97
C PRO A 17 -23.00 -4.00 41.67
N GLY A 18 -21.84 -3.38 41.74
CA GLY A 18 -20.85 -3.43 40.68
C GLY A 18 -21.31 -2.81 39.37
N GLU A 19 -21.33 -1.48 39.32
CA GLU A 19 -21.03 -0.78 38.07
C GLU A 19 -19.55 -1.02 37.72
N HIS A 20 -19.25 -2.22 37.23
CA HIS A 20 -18.06 -2.48 36.42
C HIS A 20 -18.25 -1.73 35.10
N HIS A 21 -17.90 -0.44 35.10
CA HIS A 21 -17.75 0.35 33.88
C HIS A 21 -16.47 -0.08 33.13
N ASP A 22 -16.44 -1.33 32.65
CA ASP A 22 -15.45 -1.83 31.68
C ASP A 22 -16.11 -1.89 30.30
N HIS A 23 -16.61 -0.76 29.81
CA HIS A 23 -17.27 -0.66 28.49
C HIS A 23 -16.63 0.43 27.62
N GLY A 24 -15.32 0.63 27.74
CA GLY A 24 -14.51 1.29 26.71
C GLY A 24 -14.06 0.25 25.67
N PRO A 25 -14.15 0.52 24.35
CA PRO A 25 -13.60 -0.37 23.34
C PRO A 25 -12.12 -0.65 23.63
N SER A 26 -11.82 -1.92 23.91
CA SER A 26 -10.57 -2.38 24.55
C SER A 26 -9.31 -1.82 23.88
N ASP A 27 -8.61 -0.93 24.60
CA ASP A 27 -7.28 -0.39 24.24
C ASP A 27 -6.29 -1.47 23.80
N ARG A 28 -6.44 -2.69 24.35
CA ARG A 28 -5.63 -3.86 24.03
C ARG A 28 -5.61 -4.20 22.54
N THR A 29 -6.67 -3.89 21.80
CA THR A 29 -6.74 -4.16 20.36
C THR A 29 -5.80 -3.23 19.58
N TYR A 30 -5.77 -1.94 19.92
CA TYR A 30 -4.87 -0.97 19.30
C TYR A 30 -3.41 -1.27 19.60
N TRP A 31 -3.10 -1.63 20.85
CA TRP A 31 -1.76 -2.05 21.25
C TRP A 31 -1.27 -3.29 20.48
N LYS A 32 -2.15 -4.25 20.21
CA LYS A 32 -1.80 -5.44 19.43
C LYS A 32 -1.48 -5.09 17.97
N VAL A 33 -2.25 -4.20 17.35
CA VAL A 33 -2.00 -3.73 15.98
C VAL A 33 -0.72 -2.90 15.91
N PHE A 34 -0.47 -2.03 16.89
CA PHE A 34 0.76 -1.26 16.99
C PHE A 34 2.00 -2.16 16.93
N TRP A 35 2.03 -3.23 17.75
CA TRP A 35 3.15 -4.17 17.73
C TRP A 35 3.32 -4.91 16.40
N ILE A 36 2.22 -5.27 15.72
CA ILE A 36 2.27 -5.85 14.37
C ILE A 36 2.88 -4.86 13.38
N LEU A 37 2.48 -3.59 13.43
CA LEU A 37 3.00 -2.54 12.56
C LEU A 37 4.51 -2.30 12.79
N VAL A 38 4.91 -2.30 14.06
CA VAL A 38 6.32 -2.21 14.46
C VAL A 38 7.10 -3.41 13.91
N ALA A 39 6.58 -4.63 14.05
CA ALA A 39 7.24 -5.83 13.52
C ALA A 39 7.38 -5.80 12.00
N ILE A 40 6.35 -5.37 11.27
CA ILE A 40 6.40 -5.20 9.81
C ILE A 40 7.44 -4.15 9.42
N THR A 41 7.51 -3.03 10.15
CA THR A 41 8.48 -1.97 9.87
C THR A 41 9.90 -2.42 10.23
N ALA A 42 10.08 -3.21 11.29
CA ALA A 42 11.36 -3.81 11.62
C ALA A 42 11.81 -4.83 10.57
N LEU A 43 10.88 -5.60 10.00
CA LEU A 43 11.13 -6.49 8.87
C LEU A 43 11.54 -5.72 7.60
N GLU A 44 10.86 -4.61 7.31
CA GLU A 44 11.20 -3.71 6.21
C GLU A 44 12.62 -3.15 6.38
N VAL A 45 12.95 -2.69 7.58
CA VAL A 45 14.29 -2.17 7.88
C VAL A 45 15.33 -3.30 7.84
N SER A 46 14.99 -4.50 8.31
CA SER A 46 15.92 -5.65 8.30
C SER A 46 16.27 -6.09 6.88
N THR A 47 15.37 -5.94 5.91
CA THR A 47 15.68 -6.21 4.51
C THR A 47 16.78 -5.32 3.93
N TYR A 48 17.01 -4.09 4.44
CA TYR A 48 18.18 -3.29 4.03
C TYR A 48 19.51 -3.94 4.45
N PHE A 49 19.50 -4.72 5.53
CA PHE A 49 20.68 -5.45 5.96
C PHE A 49 20.83 -6.78 5.22
N TRP A 50 19.77 -7.31 4.60
CA TRP A 50 19.78 -8.61 3.90
C TRP A 50 20.81 -8.66 2.76
N ASP A 51 21.03 -7.53 2.07
CA ASP A 51 22.03 -7.40 1.02
C ASP A 51 23.46 -7.74 1.52
N VAL A 52 23.76 -7.38 2.78
CA VAL A 52 25.04 -7.66 3.45
C VAL A 52 25.16 -9.13 3.87
N TRP A 53 24.05 -9.81 4.17
CA TRP A 53 24.03 -11.17 4.73
C TRP A 53 23.83 -12.28 3.68
N PHE A 54 23.13 -12.00 2.58
CA PHE A 54 22.70 -13.01 1.61
C PHE A 54 23.18 -12.77 0.16
N GLY A 55 23.89 -11.66 -0.09
CA GLY A 55 24.54 -11.35 -1.38
C GLY A 55 23.61 -10.82 -2.47
N GLU A 56 24.21 -10.37 -3.58
CA GLU A 56 23.57 -9.61 -4.69
C GLU A 56 22.31 -10.27 -5.29
N SER A 57 22.16 -11.60 -5.18
CA SER A 57 20.99 -12.32 -5.69
C SER A 57 19.69 -12.02 -4.91
N SER A 58 19.79 -11.44 -3.72
CA SER A 58 18.64 -11.06 -2.90
C SER A 58 17.87 -9.85 -3.43
N TRP A 59 18.49 -9.01 -4.29
CA TRP A 59 17.86 -7.82 -4.87
C TRP A 59 16.56 -8.13 -5.63
N SER A 60 16.54 -9.21 -6.43
CA SER A 60 15.36 -9.62 -7.20
C SER A 60 14.16 -10.00 -6.33
N LEU A 61 14.39 -10.46 -5.10
CA LEU A 61 13.31 -10.86 -4.18
C LEU A 61 12.99 -9.75 -3.17
N ALA A 62 13.98 -8.95 -2.77
CA ALA A 62 13.81 -7.86 -1.82
C ALA A 62 12.87 -6.78 -2.37
N VAL A 63 13.07 -6.33 -3.62
CA VAL A 63 12.24 -5.28 -4.24
C VAL A 63 10.74 -5.59 -4.22
N PRO A 64 10.26 -6.75 -4.74
CA PRO A 64 8.83 -7.06 -4.69
C PRO A 64 8.32 -7.28 -3.26
N LEU A 65 9.16 -7.79 -2.35
CA LEU A 65 8.79 -8.00 -0.95
C LEU A 65 8.63 -6.67 -0.20
N LEU A 66 9.52 -5.70 -0.41
CA LEU A 66 9.39 -4.34 0.15
C LEU A 66 8.11 -3.65 -0.36
N LEU A 67 7.80 -3.79 -1.66
CA LEU A 67 6.55 -3.28 -2.24
C LEU A 67 5.32 -3.93 -1.58
N LEU A 68 5.36 -5.25 -1.37
CA LEU A 68 4.28 -5.96 -0.69
C LEU A 68 4.11 -5.48 0.75
N LEU A 69 5.20 -5.35 1.51
CA LEU A 69 5.16 -4.86 2.89
C LEU A 69 4.62 -3.42 2.99
N MET A 70 4.95 -2.56 2.02
CA MET A 70 4.38 -1.20 1.91
C MET A 70 2.86 -1.22 1.76
N VAL A 71 2.35 -2.05 0.84
CA VAL A 71 0.90 -2.19 0.63
C VAL A 71 0.22 -2.75 1.88
N VAL A 72 0.79 -3.78 2.50
CA VAL A 72 0.26 -4.38 3.73
C VAL A 72 0.19 -3.34 4.84
N LYS A 73 1.27 -2.60 5.08
CA LYS A 73 1.33 -1.53 6.09
C LYS A 73 0.29 -0.45 5.82
N PHE A 74 0.14 -0.03 4.56
CA PHE A 74 -0.88 0.94 4.15
C PHE A 74 -2.31 0.46 4.47
N VAL A 75 -2.64 -0.79 4.13
CA VAL A 75 -3.97 -1.37 4.42
C VAL A 75 -4.19 -1.53 5.92
N LEU A 76 -3.16 -1.92 6.67
CA LEU A 76 -3.24 -2.05 8.13
C LEU A 76 -3.52 -0.68 8.80
N ILE A 77 -2.82 0.37 8.36
CA ILE A 77 -3.03 1.74 8.82
C ILE A 77 -4.45 2.21 8.46
N ALA A 78 -4.88 2.03 7.21
CA ALA A 78 -6.20 2.46 6.75
C ALA A 78 -7.34 1.72 7.46
N SER A 79 -7.18 0.43 7.76
CA SER A 79 -8.21 -0.38 8.41
C SER A 79 -8.34 -0.13 9.91
N VAL A 80 -7.25 0.19 10.61
CA VAL A 80 -7.24 0.33 12.08
C VAL A 80 -7.13 1.78 12.55
N PHE A 81 -6.21 2.55 11.99
CA PHE A 81 -5.94 3.93 12.45
C PHE A 81 -6.85 4.97 11.80
N MET A 82 -7.41 4.69 10.62
CA MET A 82 -8.47 5.53 10.03
C MET A 82 -9.90 5.13 10.43
N HIS A 83 -10.06 4.20 11.39
CA HIS A 83 -11.36 3.79 11.95
C HIS A 83 -12.39 3.20 10.97
N LEU A 84 -12.09 3.05 9.67
CA LEU A 84 -12.97 2.50 8.62
C LEU A 84 -13.64 1.15 8.95
N ARG A 85 -12.99 0.30 9.75
CA ARG A 85 -13.56 -0.98 10.20
C ARG A 85 -14.64 -0.83 11.27
N PHE A 86 -14.57 0.24 12.06
CA PHE A 86 -15.51 0.57 13.14
C PHE A 86 -16.51 1.68 12.75
N ASP A 87 -16.23 2.42 11.68
CA ASP A 87 -17.13 3.41 11.07
C ASP A 87 -18.07 2.75 10.02
N SER A 88 -19.01 3.54 9.53
CA SER A 88 -19.95 3.21 8.47
C SER A 88 -19.25 2.68 7.20
N LYS A 89 -19.75 1.55 6.67
CA LYS A 89 -19.26 0.88 5.44
C LYS A 89 -19.15 1.79 4.21
N LEU A 90 -19.77 2.96 4.28
CA LEU A 90 -19.73 4.01 3.26
C LEU A 90 -18.34 4.65 3.16
N LEU A 91 -17.69 5.01 4.27
CA LEU A 91 -16.32 5.57 4.24
C LEU A 91 -15.32 4.55 3.70
N THR A 92 -15.49 3.28 4.09
CA THR A 92 -14.70 2.18 3.56
C THR A 92 -14.86 2.02 2.06
N ARG A 93 -16.09 2.05 1.55
CA ARG A 93 -16.35 1.92 0.11
C ARG A 93 -15.79 3.09 -0.69
N ILE A 94 -15.92 4.34 -0.21
CA ILE A 94 -15.37 5.52 -0.91
C ILE A 94 -13.84 5.50 -0.91
N PHE A 95 -13.19 5.10 0.19
CA PHE A 95 -11.74 4.99 0.23
C PHE A 95 -11.20 3.95 -0.75
N TYR A 96 -11.76 2.73 -0.74
CA TYR A 96 -11.35 1.69 -1.69
C TYR A 96 -11.70 2.06 -3.14
N PHE A 97 -12.80 2.77 -3.36
CA PHE A 97 -13.13 3.33 -4.67
C PHE A 97 -12.06 4.34 -5.10
N GLY A 98 -11.66 5.28 -4.24
CA GLY A 98 -10.58 6.23 -4.50
C GLY A 98 -9.24 5.54 -4.79
N LEU A 99 -8.89 4.49 -4.05
CA LEU A 99 -7.71 3.67 -4.30
C LEU A 99 -7.77 2.99 -5.68
N ALA A 100 -8.92 2.37 -6.01
CA ALA A 100 -9.12 1.74 -7.31
C ALA A 100 -9.05 2.77 -8.45
N THR A 101 -9.71 3.91 -8.30
CA THR A 101 -9.66 5.02 -9.26
C THR A 101 -8.23 5.55 -9.43
N ALA A 102 -7.47 5.70 -8.35
CA ALA A 102 -6.07 6.13 -8.42
C ALA A 102 -5.23 5.13 -9.23
N CYS A 103 -5.37 3.83 -8.99
CA CYS A 103 -4.71 2.80 -9.78
C CYS A 103 -5.10 2.87 -11.26
N ILE A 104 -6.39 3.02 -11.56
CA ILE A 104 -6.89 3.12 -12.95
C ILE A 104 -6.32 4.36 -13.65
N VAL A 105 -6.42 5.53 -13.03
CA VAL A 105 -5.91 6.79 -13.62
C VAL A 105 -4.40 6.72 -13.83
N TYR A 106 -3.66 6.12 -12.89
CA TYR A 106 -2.23 5.89 -13.04
C TYR A 106 -1.90 4.99 -14.24
N LEU A 107 -2.59 3.86 -14.39
CA LEU A 107 -2.41 2.95 -15.54
C LEU A 107 -2.80 3.60 -16.88
N VAL A 108 -3.86 4.43 -16.89
CA VAL A 108 -4.25 5.21 -18.06
C VAL A 108 -3.17 6.23 -18.42
N ALA A 109 -2.62 6.93 -17.43
CA ALA A 109 -1.52 7.89 -17.65
C ALA A 109 -0.28 7.19 -18.25
N LEU A 110 0.11 6.02 -17.72
CA LEU A 110 1.20 5.22 -18.29
C LEU A 110 0.92 4.75 -19.72
N SER A 111 -0.33 4.38 -20.00
CA SER A 111 -0.77 4.00 -21.36
C SER A 111 -0.71 5.18 -22.33
N VAL A 112 -1.15 6.37 -21.92
CA VAL A 112 -1.09 7.60 -22.75
C VAL A 112 0.35 8.05 -22.98
N MET A 113 1.24 7.86 -22.00
CA MET A 113 2.68 8.07 -22.16
C MET A 113 3.37 6.99 -23.01
N ASN A 114 2.60 6.07 -23.62
CA ASN A 114 3.10 5.13 -24.62
C ASN A 114 4.15 4.15 -24.05
N ILE A 115 4.11 3.84 -22.75
CA ILE A 115 5.08 2.94 -22.12
C ILE A 115 4.94 1.48 -22.62
N PHE A 116 3.76 1.11 -23.13
CA PHE A 116 3.41 -0.28 -23.51
C PHE A 116 3.33 -0.54 -25.02
N THR A 117 3.57 0.46 -25.86
CA THR A 117 3.49 0.31 -27.33
C THR A 117 4.77 0.84 -27.96
N ASP A 118 5.25 0.15 -28.98
CA ASP A 118 6.37 0.61 -29.82
C ASP A 118 5.88 1.83 -30.63
N ASN A 119 6.54 2.97 -30.48
CA ASN A 119 6.18 4.24 -31.14
C ASN A 119 7.24 4.72 -32.13
N GLY A 120 8.20 3.87 -32.50
CA GLY A 120 9.23 4.18 -33.49
C GLY A 120 10.19 5.31 -33.11
N ASN A 121 10.30 5.63 -31.82
CA ASN A 121 11.28 6.56 -31.28
C ASN A 121 12.57 5.80 -30.85
N PRO A 122 13.75 6.16 -31.36
CA PRO A 122 14.99 5.42 -31.07
C PRO A 122 15.51 5.60 -29.62
N TRP A 123 14.85 6.41 -28.80
CA TRP A 123 15.32 6.83 -27.48
C TRP A 123 14.60 6.13 -26.32
N PHE A 124 13.51 5.41 -26.58
CA PHE A 124 12.76 4.63 -25.59
C PHE A 124 12.36 3.27 -26.18
N ASN A 125 13.17 2.25 -25.90
CA ASN A 125 12.84 0.82 -26.00
C ASN A 125 12.14 0.31 -27.29
N ASP A 126 12.46 0.87 -28.45
CA ASP A 126 12.04 0.31 -29.74
C ASP A 126 13.14 -0.61 -30.30
N PRO A 127 12.80 -1.78 -30.88
CA PRO A 127 13.75 -2.60 -31.60
C PRO A 127 14.43 -1.75 -32.68
N PRO A 128 15.76 -1.81 -32.82
CA PRO A 128 16.45 -1.10 -33.89
C PRO A 128 15.77 -1.44 -35.23
N PRO A 129 15.49 -0.44 -36.09
CA PRO A 129 14.89 -0.73 -37.39
C PRO A 129 15.73 -1.80 -38.06
N ALA A 130 15.10 -2.89 -38.48
CA ALA A 130 15.77 -3.94 -39.23
C ALA A 130 16.35 -3.27 -40.48
N VAL A 131 17.64 -2.95 -40.44
CA VAL A 131 18.39 -2.45 -41.57
C VAL A 131 18.34 -3.56 -42.61
N THR A 132 17.31 -3.53 -43.45
CA THR A 132 17.35 -4.24 -44.73
C THR A 132 18.57 -3.67 -45.45
N PRO A 133 19.58 -4.50 -45.78
CA PRO A 133 20.83 -4.02 -46.37
C PRO A 133 20.65 -3.22 -47.66
N SER A 134 19.44 -3.21 -48.23
CA SER A 134 19.07 -2.50 -49.46
C SER A 134 19.25 -0.97 -49.40
N ALA A 135 19.34 -0.34 -48.22
CA ALA A 135 19.59 1.10 -48.11
C ALA A 135 21.09 1.49 -48.10
N VAL A 136 22.02 0.54 -47.91
CA VAL A 136 23.48 0.81 -47.92
C VAL A 136 24.13 0.55 -49.29
N VAL A 137 23.39 0.03 -50.27
CA VAL A 137 23.93 -0.33 -51.61
C VAL A 137 23.60 0.67 -52.72
N THR A 138 22.94 1.80 -52.45
CA THR A 138 22.54 2.76 -53.52
C THR A 138 23.02 4.20 -53.30
N GLY A 139 24.20 4.39 -52.69
CA GLY A 139 24.62 5.70 -52.18
C GLY A 139 25.77 6.44 -52.84
N GLU A 140 26.71 5.80 -53.55
CA GLU A 140 27.97 6.50 -53.88
C GLU A 140 28.72 6.02 -55.14
N THR A 141 28.02 5.80 -56.25
CA THR A 141 28.70 5.81 -57.58
C THR A 141 27.87 6.57 -58.62
N GLY A 142 28.20 7.85 -58.78
CA GLY A 142 27.76 8.74 -59.86
C GLY A 142 28.90 9.69 -60.24
N PRO A 143 28.98 10.16 -61.49
CA PRO A 143 30.16 10.01 -62.35
C PRO A 143 31.07 11.25 -62.41
N GLY A 144 32.39 11.04 -62.50
CA GLY A 144 33.32 12.04 -63.00
C GLY A 144 34.64 12.10 -62.24
N GLY A 145 35.75 11.88 -62.97
CA GLY A 145 37.09 12.21 -62.48
C GLY A 145 38.16 11.15 -62.71
N MET A 146 38.20 10.51 -63.88
CA MET A 146 39.43 9.87 -64.35
C MET A 146 40.32 10.98 -64.92
N GLY A 147 41.41 11.31 -64.25
CA GLY A 147 42.15 12.55 -64.51
C GLY A 147 43.61 12.53 -64.12
N ASP A 148 44.32 11.41 -64.30
CA ASP A 148 45.79 11.30 -64.47
C ASP A 148 46.23 9.84 -64.63
#